data_AF-A0A183TS84-F1
#
_entry.id   AF-A0A183TS84-F1
#
_cell.length_a   1.000
_cell.length_b   1.000
_cell.length_c   1.000
_cell.angle_alpha   90.00
_cell.angle_beta   90.00
_cell.angle_gamma   90.00
#
_symmetry.space_group_name_H-M   'P 1'
#
loop_
_entity.id
_entity.type
_entity.pdbx_description
1 polymer ?
#
loop_
_entity_poly.entity_id
_entity_poly.type
_entity_poly.pdbx_seq_one_letter_code
_entity_poly.pdbx_strand_id
1 'polypeptide(L)' 'MLTQRLNAADPALKHATIANEAFDGTMVYAQNKRQQVVMTEMWAKENPEVFFAAMHPGWADTPVRSASKLYD' A
#
# COMPACT_ATOMS: atom_id res chain seq x y z
N MET A 1 -11.99 2.85 -4.65
CA MET A 1 -10.95 2.70 -3.60
C MET A 1 -11.06 1.29 -3.06
N LEU A 2 -9.96 0.55 -2.94
CA LEU A 2 -9.99 -0.76 -2.28
C LEU A 2 -10.16 -0.53 -0.76
N THR A 3 -11.25 -1.02 -0.20
CA THR A 3 -11.70 -0.73 1.17
C THR A 3 -11.28 -1.78 2.20
N GLN A 4 -10.34 -2.67 1.83
CA GLN A 4 -9.91 -3.73 2.74
C GLN A 4 -9.18 -3.18 3.97
N ARG A 5 -9.40 -3.86 5.10
CA ARG A 5 -8.67 -3.58 6.33
C ARG A 5 -7.20 -3.97 6.17
N LEU A 6 -6.34 -3.24 6.86
CA LEU A 6 -4.92 -3.59 6.95
C LEU A 6 -4.79 -4.96 7.64
N ASN A 7 -4.08 -5.89 7.02
CA ASN A 7 -3.65 -7.11 7.69
C ASN A 7 -2.30 -6.86 8.40
N ALA A 8 -2.36 -6.44 9.66
CA ALA A 8 -1.16 -6.16 10.45
C ALA A 8 -0.38 -7.43 10.85
N ALA A 9 -1.01 -8.60 10.80
CA ALA A 9 -0.38 -9.88 11.15
C ALA A 9 0.48 -10.46 10.01
N ASP A 10 0.30 -9.97 8.78
CA ASP A 10 1.05 -10.41 7.61
C ASP A 10 1.55 -9.20 6.80
N PRO A 11 2.49 -8.42 7.34
CA PRO A 11 2.96 -7.20 6.68
C PRO A 11 3.61 -7.48 5.32
N ALA A 12 4.25 -8.64 5.17
CA ALA A 12 4.87 -9.07 3.92
C ALA A 12 3.90 -9.76 2.95
N LEU A 13 2.61 -9.88 3.29
CA LEU A 13 1.56 -10.52 2.47
C LEU A 13 1.93 -11.93 2.00
N LYS A 14 2.71 -12.65 2.82
CA LYS A 14 3.20 -13.98 2.52
C LYS A 14 2.08 -15.01 2.60
N HIS A 15 1.12 -14.81 3.49
CA HIS A 15 0.03 -15.76 3.71
C HIS A 15 -1.16 -15.50 2.80
N ALA A 16 -1.38 -14.24 2.39
CA ALA A 16 -2.34 -13.91 1.33
C ALA A 16 -1.97 -14.55 -0.03
N THR A 17 -0.69 -14.90 -0.23
CA THR A 17 -0.18 -15.59 -1.42
C THR A 17 -0.01 -17.10 -1.25
N ILE A 18 -0.21 -17.66 -0.04
CA ILE A 18 0.01 -19.09 0.26
C ILE A 18 -1.27 -19.93 0.14
N ALA A 19 -2.45 -19.33 0.06
CA ALA A 19 -3.72 -20.05 -0.04
C ALA A 19 -4.14 -20.39 -1.49
N ASN A 20 -3.25 -20.83 -2.39
CA ASN A 20 -3.61 -21.15 -3.80
C ASN A 20 -4.36 -20.03 -4.57
N GLU A 21 -4.41 -18.80 -4.03
CA GLU A 21 -4.99 -17.65 -4.69
C GLU A 21 -3.92 -17.02 -5.59
N ALA A 22 -4.28 -16.76 -6.84
CA ALA A 22 -3.38 -16.09 -7.78
C ALA A 22 -2.91 -14.74 -7.21
N PHE A 23 -1.68 -14.34 -7.51
CA PHE A 23 -1.15 -13.06 -7.07
C PHE A 23 -2.03 -11.90 -7.59
N ASP A 24 -2.68 -11.20 -6.65
CA ASP A 24 -3.42 -9.96 -6.93
C ASP A 24 -2.54 -8.75 -6.63
N GLY A 25 -1.87 -8.23 -7.66
CA GLY A 25 -1.01 -7.04 -7.54
C GLY A 25 -1.76 -5.78 -7.10
N THR A 26 -3.06 -5.70 -7.35
CA THR A 26 -3.92 -4.57 -6.97
C THR A 26 -4.19 -4.60 -5.47
N MET A 27 -4.50 -5.78 -4.91
CA MET A 27 -4.62 -5.99 -3.47
C MET A 27 -3.29 -5.72 -2.75
N VAL A 28 -2.19 -6.30 -3.26
CA VAL A 28 -0.85 -6.15 -2.68
C VAL A 28 -0.41 -4.69 -2.65
N TYR A 29 -0.64 -3.95 -3.74
CA TYR A 29 -0.33 -2.53 -3.81
C TYR A 29 -1.12 -1.73 -2.76
N ALA A 30 -2.42 -2.00 -2.60
CA ALA A 30 -3.24 -1.27 -1.63
C ALA A 30 -2.90 -1.58 -0.18
N GLN A 31 -2.61 -2.83 0.17
CA GLN A 31 -2.11 -3.19 1.51
C GLN A 31 -0.80 -2.44 1.81
N ASN A 32 0.17 -2.47 0.90
CA ASN A 32 1.44 -1.75 1.05
C ASN A 32 1.25 -0.23 1.21
N LYS A 33 0.40 0.39 0.39
CA LYS A 33 0.11 1.83 0.55
C LYS A 33 -0.56 2.15 1.87
N ARG A 34 -1.45 1.30 2.36
CA ARG A 34 -2.08 1.46 3.68
C ARG A 34 -1.07 1.32 4.81
N GLN A 35 -0.13 0.38 4.72
CA GLN A 35 0.97 0.23 5.67
C GLN A 35 1.83 1.49 5.74
N GLN A 36 2.20 2.09 4.60
CA GLN A 36 2.98 3.34 4.55
C GLN A 36 2.28 4.50 5.27
N VAL A 37 0.96 4.63 5.11
CA VAL A 37 0.17 5.65 5.82
C VAL A 37 0.16 5.39 7.33
N VAL A 38 -0.02 4.14 7.77
CA VAL A 38 0.00 3.79 9.21
C VAL A 38 1.38 4.03 9.82
N MET A 39 2.46 3.68 9.12
CA MET A 39 3.84 3.94 9.59
C MET A 39 4.11 5.43 9.81
N THR A 40 3.51 6.30 9.00
CA THR A 40 3.61 7.76 9.19
C THR A 40 3.10 8.18 10.57
N GLU A 41 1.96 7.63 11.01
CA GLU A 41 1.40 7.90 12.34
C GLU A 41 2.25 7.30 13.47
N MET A 42 2.77 6.08 13.27
CA MET A 42 3.62 5.41 14.25
C MET A 42 4.93 6.17 14.47
N TRP A 43 5.59 6.59 13.38
CA TRP A 43 6.85 7.34 13.48
C TRP A 43 6.69 8.74 14.06
N ALA A 44 5.57 9.41 13.77
CA ALA A 44 5.26 10.69 14.41
C ALA A 44 5.10 10.58 15.93
N LYS A 45 4.58 9.44 16.42
CA LYS A 45 4.49 9.16 17.87
C LYS A 45 5.85 8.86 18.48
N GLU A 46 6.71 8.15 17.76
CA GLU A 46 8.04 7.73 18.25
C GLU A 46 9.09 8.86 18.17
N ASN A 47 8.96 9.81 17.24
CA ASN A 47 9.94 10.87 16.99
C ASN A 47 9.23 12.24 16.92
N PRO A 48 8.79 12.80 18.08
CA PRO A 48 7.93 13.98 18.14
C PRO A 48 8.58 15.27 17.61
N GLU A 49 9.91 15.30 17.49
CA GLU A 49 10.68 16.41 16.91
C GLU A 49 10.70 16.42 15.37
N VAL A 50 10.26 15.34 14.73
CA VAL A 50 10.22 15.20 13.26
C VAL A 50 8.77 15.24 12.77
N PHE A 51 8.51 16.04 11.75
CA PHE A 51 7.21 16.06 11.09
C PHE A 51 7.10 14.95 10.05
N PHE A 52 6.16 14.02 10.24
CA PHE A 52 5.84 12.97 9.28
C PHE A 52 4.48 13.25 8.64
N ALA A 53 4.40 13.11 7.32
CA ALA A 53 3.17 13.27 6.56
C ALA A 53 3.09 12.25 5.43
N ALA A 54 1.86 11.86 5.10
CA ALA A 54 1.53 11.09 3.91
C ALA A 54 0.70 11.96 2.96
N MET A 55 0.87 11.76 1.65
CA MET A 55 0.10 12.48 0.63
C MET A 55 -0.40 11.56 -0.47
N HIS A 56 -1.52 11.96 -1.08
CA HIS A 56 -2.02 11.39 -2.33
C HIS A 56 -1.77 12.39 -3.46
N PRO A 57 -0.81 12.15 -4.37
CA PRO A 57 -0.44 13.12 -5.40
C PRO A 57 -1.47 13.22 -6.54
N GLY A 58 -2.55 12.44 -6.49
CA GLY A 58 -3.51 12.31 -7.59
C GLY A 58 -3.05 11.32 -8.64
N TRP A 59 -3.69 11.38 -9.81
CA TRP A 59 -3.32 10.56 -10.97
C TRP A 59 -2.22 11.26 -11.77
N ALA A 60 -0.97 10.99 -11.42
CA ALA A 60 0.18 11.53 -12.13
C ALA A 60 0.44 10.79 -13.45
N ASP A 61 0.88 11.51 -14.47
CA ASP A 61 1.23 10.95 -15.78
C ASP A 61 2.65 10.37 -15.75
N THR A 62 2.74 9.16 -15.21
CA THR A 62 3.99 8.41 -15.03
C THR A 62 3.91 7.07 -15.77
N PRO A 63 5.03 6.45 -16.14
CA PRO A 63 5.02 5.16 -16.84
C PRO A 63 4.23 4.05 -16.13
N VAL A 64 4.10 4.11 -14.80
CA VAL A 64 3.28 3.19 -14.00
C VAL A 64 1.81 3.23 -14.43
N ARG A 65 1.29 4.41 -14.80
CA ARG A 65 -0.10 4.58 -15.25
C ARG A 65 -0.32 4.01 -16.66
N SER A 66 0.67 4.08 -17.54
CA SER A 66 0.57 3.47 -18.87
C SER A 66 0.67 1.94 -18.82
N ALA A 67 1.45 1.38 -17.90
CA ALA A 67 1.60 -0.07 -17.75
C ALA A 67 0.30 -0.78 -17.31
N SER A 68 -0.59 -0.10 -16.57
CA SER A 68 -1.88 -0.67 -16.19
C SER A 68 -2.86 -0.83 -17.37
N LYS A 69 -2.64 -0.13 -18.50
CA LYS A 69 -3.47 -0.22 -19.71
C LYS A 69 -3.05 -1.31 -20.69
N LEU A 70 -1.93 -1.99 -20.44
CA LEU A 70 -1.41 -3.06 -21.32
C LEU A 70 -1.98 -4.45 -20.98
N TYR A 71 -2.87 -4.53 -19.98
CA TYR A 71 -3.51 -5.75 -19.52
C TYR A 71 -5.05 -5.71 -19.61
N ASP A 72 -5.60 -4.71 -20.31
CA ASP A 72 -6.99 -4.65 -20.76
C ASP A 72 -7.09 -5.11 -22.22
#